data_AF-A0AAI8KD49-F1
#
_entry.id   AF-A0AAI8KD49-F1
#
_cell.length_a   1.000
_cell.length_b   1.000
_cell.length_c   1.000
_cell.angle_alpha   90.00
_cell.angle_beta   90.00
_cell.angle_gamma   90.00
#
_symmetry.space_group_name_H-M   'P 1'
#
loop_
_entity.id
_entity.type
_entity.pdbx_description
1 polymer ?
#
loop_
_entity_poly.entity_id
_entity_poly.type
_entity_poly.pdbx_seq_one_letter_code
_entity_poly.pdbx_strand_id
1 'polypeptide(L)'
;MLIELDLNHNDAQALLHHCGEHQPSSDDLRENARLREALETLAEAINDAMSPRGESPESSEAIDPRLLDAAMAIFGDKKSAVDWLSKPLRALGAKRPRDAHIDDALTLLARIEHGFGA
;
A
#
# COMPACT_ATOMS: atom_id res chain seq x y z
N MET A 1 -9.18 -24.15 -3.67
CA MET A 1 -8.86 -24.49 -2.27
C MET A 1 -7.91 -23.43 -1.76
N LEU A 2 -8.25 -22.74 -0.69
CA LEU A 2 -7.39 -21.72 -0.06
C LEU A 2 -6.73 -22.38 1.15
N ILE A 3 -5.40 -22.27 1.26
CA ILE A 3 -4.64 -22.78 2.40
C ILE A 3 -4.16 -21.55 3.17
N GLU A 4 -4.46 -21.50 4.47
CA GLU A 4 -3.95 -20.47 5.37
C GLU A 4 -2.73 -21.02 6.12
N LEU A 5 -1.67 -20.22 6.19
CA LEU A 5 -0.42 -20.55 6.85
C LEU A 5 -0.19 -19.54 7.99
N ASP A 6 -0.22 -20.01 9.23
CA ASP A 6 0.14 -19.21 10.39
C ASP A 6 1.67 -19.32 10.60
N LEU A 7 2.42 -18.35 10.09
CA LEU A 7 3.88 -18.34 10.12
C LEU A 7 4.37 -17.09 10.85
N ASN A 8 5.40 -17.24 11.69
CA ASN A 8 6.14 -16.08 12.18
C ASN A 8 7.12 -15.56 11.11
N HIS A 9 7.71 -14.39 11.34
CA HIS A 9 8.62 -13.76 10.38
C HIS A 9 9.87 -14.61 10.06
N ASN A 10 10.42 -15.33 11.04
CA ASN A 10 11.60 -16.18 10.82
C ASN A 10 11.23 -17.41 9.96
N ASP A 11 10.12 -18.07 10.28
CA ASP A 11 9.63 -19.23 9.54
C ASP A 11 9.23 -18.87 8.12
N ALA A 12 8.58 -17.70 7.93
CA ALA A 12 8.25 -17.20 6.61
C ALA A 12 9.50 -16.87 5.77
N GLN A 13 10.54 -16.28 6.37
CA GLN A 13 11.83 -16.09 5.68
C GLN A 13 12.50 -17.43 5.32
N ALA A 14 12.52 -18.39 6.24
CA ALA A 14 13.10 -19.70 6.02
C ALA A 14 12.37 -20.46 4.90
N LEU A 15 11.03 -20.40 4.89
CA LEU A 15 10.20 -21.01 3.86
C LEU A 15 10.40 -20.32 2.50
N LEU A 16 10.47 -19.00 2.46
CA LEU A 16 10.75 -18.23 1.24
C LEU A 16 12.10 -18.64 0.62
N HIS A 17 13.14 -18.77 1.46
CA HIS A 17 14.45 -19.22 1.01
C HIS A 17 14.39 -20.64 0.45
N HIS A 18 13.68 -21.54 1.14
CA HIS A 18 13.48 -22.91 0.70
C HIS A 18 12.76 -22.99 -0.66
N CYS A 19 11.73 -22.18 -0.89
CA CYS A 19 11.04 -22.13 -2.18
C CYS A 19 11.95 -21.72 -3.35
N GLY A 20 12.98 -20.91 -3.09
CA GLY A 20 13.95 -20.49 -4.10
C GLY A 20 15.07 -21.50 -4.37
N GLU A 21 15.54 -22.21 -3.34
CA GLU A 21 16.63 -23.19 -3.48
C GLU A 21 16.15 -24.60 -3.84
N HIS A 22 14.90 -24.94 -3.50
CA HIS A 22 14.40 -26.29 -3.70
C HIS A 22 14.13 -26.56 -5.18
N GLN A 23 14.87 -27.52 -5.74
CA GLN A 23 14.66 -28.01 -7.09
C GLN A 23 13.90 -29.34 -7.05
N PRO A 24 12.65 -29.40 -7.55
CA PRO A 24 11.91 -30.66 -7.60
C PRO A 24 12.61 -31.62 -8.58
N SER A 25 12.92 -32.82 -8.09
CA SER A 25 13.67 -33.86 -8.83
C SER A 25 12.87 -35.16 -8.94
N SER A 26 11.59 -35.06 -9.29
CA SER A 26 10.75 -36.21 -9.62
C SER A 26 11.10 -36.77 -11.00
N ASP A 27 10.81 -38.05 -11.24
CA ASP A 27 11.02 -38.70 -12.55
C ASP A 27 10.06 -38.13 -13.63
N ASP A 28 8.97 -37.49 -13.21
CA ASP A 28 8.00 -36.82 -14.09
C ASP A 28 8.32 -35.32 -14.28
N LEU A 29 8.75 -34.96 -15.48
CA LEU A 29 9.07 -33.57 -15.86
C LEU A 29 7.86 -32.62 -15.75
N ARG A 30 6.63 -33.11 -15.97
CA ARG A 30 5.42 -32.29 -15.87
C ARG A 30 5.07 -32.03 -14.41
N GLU A 31 5.30 -33.01 -13.55
CA GLU A 31 5.17 -32.83 -12.10
C GLU A 31 6.18 -31.81 -11.60
N ASN A 32 7.45 -31.91 -12.02
CA ASN A 32 8.49 -30.94 -11.66
C ASN A 32 8.11 -29.52 -12.09
N ALA A 33 7.56 -29.33 -13.29
CA ALA A 33 7.10 -28.03 -13.77
C ALA A 33 5.98 -27.46 -12.88
N ARG A 34 4.96 -28.27 -12.57
CA ARG A 34 3.84 -27.86 -11.71
C ARG A 34 4.28 -27.52 -10.29
N LEU A 35 5.18 -28.32 -9.73
CA LEU A 35 5.75 -28.09 -8.40
C LEU A 35 6.55 -26.79 -8.37
N ARG A 36 7.35 -26.53 -9.41
CA ARG A 36 8.09 -25.27 -9.53
C ARG A 36 7.15 -24.07 -9.58
N GLU A 37 6.13 -24.11 -10.44
CA GLU A 37 5.12 -23.04 -10.52
C GLU A 37 4.40 -22.80 -9.18
N ALA A 38 4.07 -23.88 -8.45
CA ALA A 38 3.45 -23.78 -7.14
C ALA A 38 4.38 -23.15 -6.09
N LEU A 39 5.67 -23.51 -6.10
CA LEU A 39 6.69 -22.92 -5.21
C LEU A 39 6.95 -21.45 -5.54
N GLU A 40 6.99 -21.08 -6.81
CA GLU A 40 7.11 -19.69 -7.27
C GLU A 40 5.91 -18.85 -6.80
N THR A 41 4.69 -19.38 -6.94
CA THR A 41 3.46 -18.71 -6.46
C THR A 41 3.45 -18.57 -4.94
N LEU A 42 3.90 -19.59 -4.21
CA LEU A 42 3.99 -19.55 -2.74
C LEU A 42 5.04 -18.53 -2.28
N ALA A 43 6.20 -18.48 -2.93
CA ALA A 43 7.24 -17.51 -2.65
C ALA A 43 6.75 -16.07 -2.87
N GLU A 44 6.04 -15.82 -3.97
CA GLU A 44 5.45 -14.50 -4.25
C GLU A 44 4.44 -14.10 -3.17
N ALA A 45 3.54 -15.00 -2.76
CA ALA A 45 2.56 -14.73 -1.72
C ALA A 45 3.20 -14.45 -0.34
N ILE A 46 4.24 -15.21 0.02
CA ILE A 46 5.00 -14.98 1.26
C ILE A 46 5.73 -13.64 1.19
N ASN A 47 6.39 -13.35 0.07
CA ASN A 47 7.10 -12.08 -0.10
C ASN A 47 6.15 -10.88 -0.09
N ASP A 48 4.96 -10.98 -0.68
CA ASP A 48 3.93 -9.94 -0.62
C ASP A 48 3.39 -9.74 0.81
N ALA A 49 3.21 -10.81 1.59
CA ALA A 49 2.77 -10.73 2.97
C ALA A 49 3.86 -10.21 3.94
N MET A 50 5.13 -10.49 3.63
CA MET A 50 6.31 -10.14 4.43
C MET A 50 6.91 -8.79 4.08
N SER A 51 6.80 -8.41 2.81
CA SER A 51 6.89 -7.01 2.44
C SER A 51 5.84 -6.31 3.28
N PRO A 52 6.15 -5.16 3.90
CA PRO A 52 5.12 -4.34 4.50
C PRO A 52 4.11 -4.05 3.40
N ARG A 53 3.02 -4.82 3.34
CA ARG A 53 1.90 -4.55 2.48
C ARG A 53 1.58 -3.11 2.77
N GLY A 54 1.58 -2.29 1.73
CA GLY A 54 1.10 -0.94 1.84
C GLY A 54 -0.32 -0.98 2.42
N GLU A 55 -0.44 -0.80 3.73
CA GLU A 55 -1.14 0.37 4.21
C GLU A 55 -0.75 1.51 3.26
N SER A 56 -1.73 1.95 2.48
CA SER A 56 -1.67 2.86 1.33
C SER A 56 -0.45 3.77 1.34
N PRO A 57 0.22 3.97 0.18
CA PRO A 57 1.59 4.42 0.08
C PRO A 57 1.82 5.62 1.01
N GLU A 58 2.49 5.36 2.13
CA GLU A 58 3.26 6.37 2.83
C GLU A 58 4.41 6.75 1.90
N SER A 59 4.09 7.45 0.82
CA SER A 59 5.00 8.33 0.10
C SER A 59 5.27 9.50 1.04
N SER A 60 6.06 9.21 2.07
CA SER A 60 6.43 10.07 3.18
C SER A 60 7.23 11.31 2.78
N GLU A 61 7.34 11.65 1.49
CA GLU A 61 8.03 12.86 1.03
C GLU A 61 7.35 13.59 -0.14
N ALA A 62 6.40 12.96 -0.86
CA ALA A 62 5.76 13.58 -2.02
C ALA A 62 4.24 13.63 -1.82
N ILE A 63 3.71 14.83 -1.61
CA ILE A 63 2.28 15.10 -1.66
C ILE A 63 1.74 14.55 -2.98
N ASP A 64 0.69 13.72 -2.93
CA ASP A 64 0.07 13.19 -4.14
C ASP A 64 -0.32 14.35 -5.09
N PRO A 65 0.08 14.28 -6.38
CA PRO A 65 -0.14 15.39 -7.31
C PRO A 65 -1.63 15.70 -7.53
N ARG A 66 -2.53 14.71 -7.43
CA ARG A 66 -3.98 14.92 -7.56
C ARG A 66 -4.53 15.66 -6.35
N LEU A 67 -4.02 15.31 -5.17
CA LEU A 67 -4.39 16.00 -3.92
C LEU A 67 -3.89 17.44 -3.90
N LEU A 68 -2.67 17.68 -4.40
CA LEU A 68 -2.12 19.03 -4.54
C LEU A 68 -2.92 19.86 -5.55
N ASP A 69 -3.28 19.28 -6.70
CA ASP A 69 -4.08 19.95 -7.73
C ASP A 69 -5.46 20.36 -7.21
N ALA A 70 -6.16 19.44 -6.54
CA ALA A 70 -7.46 19.74 -5.91
C ALA A 70 -7.35 20.84 -4.83
N ALA A 71 -6.30 20.80 -4.01
CA ALA A 71 -6.05 21.85 -3.03
C ALA A 71 -5.70 23.20 -3.71
N MET A 72 -4.94 23.18 -4.79
CA MET A 72 -4.63 24.39 -5.57
C MET A 72 -5.86 24.97 -6.27
N ALA A 73 -6.82 24.14 -6.70
CA ALA A 73 -8.08 24.61 -7.27
C ALA A 73 -8.92 25.41 -6.26
N ILE A 74 -8.87 25.05 -4.97
CA ILE A 74 -9.61 25.74 -3.90
C ILE A 74 -8.83 26.95 -3.36
N PHE A 75 -7.54 26.79 -3.09
CA PHE A 75 -6.73 27.82 -2.41
C PHE A 75 -6.01 28.76 -3.37
N GLY A 76 -6.03 28.52 -4.68
CA GLY A 76 -5.44 29.34 -5.74
C GLY A 76 -3.90 29.27 -5.84
N ASP A 77 -3.21 28.97 -4.74
CA ASP A 77 -1.75 29.00 -4.65
C ASP A 77 -1.17 27.71 -4.08
N LYS A 78 -0.06 27.25 -4.68
CA LYS A 78 0.69 26.07 -4.21
C LYS A 78 1.13 26.18 -2.75
N LYS A 79 1.54 27.38 -2.31
CA LYS A 79 2.01 27.61 -0.93
C LYS A 79 0.89 27.40 0.08
N SER A 80 -0.30 27.93 -0.20
CA SER A 80 -1.49 27.79 0.65
C SER A 80 -2.00 26.35 0.67
N ALA A 81 -2.01 25.69 -0.50
CA ALA A 81 -2.37 24.28 -0.62
C ALA A 81 -1.45 23.39 0.24
N VAL A 82 -0.13 23.53 0.10
CA VAL A 82 0.86 22.75 0.87
C VAL A 82 0.76 23.04 2.37
N ASP A 83 0.59 24.30 2.76
CA ASP A 83 0.41 24.70 4.16
C ASP A 83 -0.84 24.05 4.78
N TRP A 84 -1.95 24.03 4.04
CA TRP A 84 -3.19 23.37 4.48
C TRP A 84 -3.03 21.84 4.58
N LEU A 85 -2.44 21.21 3.56
CA LEU A 85 -2.15 19.76 3.55
C LEU A 85 -1.18 19.33 4.66
N SER A 86 -0.40 20.28 5.18
CA SER A 86 0.57 20.08 6.26
C SER A 86 -0.03 20.23 7.65
N LYS A 87 -1.20 20.84 7.78
CA LYS A 87 -1.86 21.12 9.06
C LYS A 87 -2.72 19.93 9.49
N PRO A 88 -2.63 19.47 10.76
CA PRO A 88 -3.48 18.40 11.25
C PRO A 88 -4.93 18.89 11.33
N LEU A 89 -5.85 18.13 10.73
CA LEU A 89 -7.27 18.48 10.70
C LEU A 89 -8.07 17.52 11.57
N ARG A 90 -8.94 18.08 12.41
CA ARG A 90 -9.86 17.28 13.24
C ARG A 90 -10.80 16.42 12.40
N ALA A 91 -11.17 16.90 11.21
CA ALA A 91 -12.01 16.16 10.26
C ALA A 91 -11.37 14.85 9.78
N LEU A 92 -10.04 14.73 9.85
CA LEU A 92 -9.27 13.53 9.52
C LEU A 92 -8.76 12.79 10.77
N GLY A 93 -9.40 13.00 11.93
CA GLY A 93 -8.96 12.39 13.18
C GLY A 93 -7.61 12.93 13.69
N ALA A 94 -7.35 14.21 13.47
CA ALA A 94 -6.08 14.89 13.80
C ALA A 94 -4.88 14.47 12.97
N LYS A 95 -5.09 13.79 11.84
CA LYS A 95 -4.06 13.51 10.84
C LYS A 95 -3.87 14.69 9.88
N ARG A 96 -2.69 14.79 9.28
CA ARG A 96 -2.42 15.75 8.20
C ARG A 96 -3.03 15.19 6.90
N PRO A 97 -3.71 16.00 6.08
CA PRO A 97 -4.27 15.54 4.80
C PRO A 97 -3.30 14.80 3.89
N ARG A 98 -2.01 15.15 3.93
CA ARG A 98 -0.95 14.46 3.16
C ARG A 98 -0.60 13.06 3.68
N ASP A 99 -0.89 12.75 4.94
CA ASP A 99 -0.68 11.40 5.54
C ASP A 99 -2.01 10.66 5.71
N ALA A 100 -3.12 11.26 5.27
CA ALA A 100 -4.43 10.63 5.30
C ALA A 100 -4.69 9.91 3.98
N HIS A 101 -5.71 9.03 3.98
CA HIS A 101 -6.12 8.37 2.75
C HIS A 101 -6.57 9.41 1.71
N ILE A 102 -6.15 9.23 0.45
CA ILE A 102 -6.38 10.21 -0.61
C ILE A 102 -7.88 10.51 -0.82
N ASP A 103 -8.74 9.49 -0.79
CA ASP A 103 -10.19 9.64 -0.93
C ASP A 103 -10.81 10.49 0.20
N ASP A 104 -10.34 10.34 1.44
CA ASP A 104 -10.84 11.11 2.57
C ASP A 104 -10.44 12.59 2.45
N ALA A 105 -9.19 12.84 2.04
CA ALA A 105 -8.68 14.20 1.84
C ALA A 105 -9.39 14.91 0.68
N LEU A 106 -9.64 14.21 -0.44
CA LEU A 106 -10.39 14.75 -1.57
C LEU A 106 -11.86 15.03 -1.23
N THR A 107 -12.50 14.15 -0.47
CA THR A 107 -13.89 14.35 0.00
C THR A 107 -14.00 15.61 0.86
N LEU A 108 -13.00 15.90 1.69
CA LEU A 108 -12.95 17.14 2.46
C LEU A 108 -12.74 18.38 1.59
N LEU A 109 -11.86 18.31 0.59
CA LEU A 109 -11.68 19.40 -0.36
C LEU A 109 -12.98 19.68 -1.13
N ALA A 110 -13.64 18.66 -1.67
CA ALA A 110 -14.94 18.81 -2.32
C ALA A 110 -15.99 19.45 -1.38
N ARG A 111 -16.00 19.07 -0.10
CA ARG A 111 -16.89 19.69 0.89
C ARG A 111 -16.59 21.17 1.11
N ILE A 112 -15.31 21.56 1.12
CA ILE A 112 -14.87 22.96 1.24
C ILE A 112 -15.24 23.76 -0.01
N GLU A 113 -15.02 23.20 -1.21
CA GLU A 113 -15.40 23.80 -2.50
C GLU A 113 -16.91 24.08 -2.58
N HIS A 114 -17.73 23.12 -2.14
CA HIS A 114 -19.19 23.25 -2.14
C HIS A 114 -19.76 24.10 -0.99
N GLY A 115 -18.92 24.80 -0.22
CA GLY A 115 -19.36 25.80 0.75
C GLY A 115 -19.81 25.24 2.10
N PHE A 116 -19.51 23.98 2.42
CA PHE A 116 -19.69 23.46 3.78
C PHE A 116 -18.44 23.76 4.61
N GLY A 117 -18.34 25.02 5.03
CA GLY A 117 -17.46 25.45 6.10
C GLY A 117 -17.78 24.71 7.41
N ALA A 118 -16.75 24.50 8.23
CA ALA A 118 -16.94 24.34 9.66
C ALA A 118 -17.58 25.61 10.25
#